data_AF-A0A5N6L527-F1
#
_entry.id   AF-A0A5N6L527-F1
#
_cell.length_a   1.000
_cell.length_b   1.000
_cell.length_c   1.000
_cell.angle_alpha   90.00
_cell.angle_beta   90.00
_cell.angle_gamma   90.00
#
_symmetry.space_group_name_H-M   'P 1'
#
loop_
_entity.id
_entity.type
_entity.pdbx_description
1 polymer ?
#
loop_
_entity_poly.entity_id
_entity_poly.type
_entity_poly.pdbx_seq_one_letter_code
_entity_poly.pdbx_strand_id
1 'polypeptide(L)'
;MAEVLFHTAEGIIQSLGSLALQEIGLLRGFKDELQQLRNTVSTIQAMLLDAEEQQAQNLAVKDWLQKLKDAMYDADDLLDDFSTQLLRRQVMARDKKMAKEDQGNQGKTG
;
A
#
# COMPACT_ATOMS: atom_id res chain seq x y z
N MET A 1 14.86 -1.18 17.03
CA MET A 1 14.92 -0.67 15.64
C MET A 1 14.19 -1.57 14.65
N ALA A 2 14.30 -2.90 14.74
CA ALA A 2 13.52 -3.84 13.91
C ALA A 2 12.00 -3.79 14.15
N GLU A 3 11.58 -3.51 15.39
CA GLU A 3 10.16 -3.50 15.79
C GLU A 3 9.33 -2.42 15.09
N VAL A 4 9.91 -1.24 14.84
CA VAL A 4 9.25 -0.16 14.09
C VAL A 4 9.07 -0.53 12.62
N LEU A 5 10.08 -1.17 12.02
CA LEU A 5 9.99 -1.64 10.63
C LEU A 5 8.92 -2.72 10.46
N PHE A 6 8.74 -3.57 11.47
CA PHE A 6 7.71 -4.61 11.45
C PHE A 6 6.30 -4.02 11.45
N HIS A 7 6.06 -3.03 12.30
CA HIS A 7 4.75 -2.37 12.41
C HIS A 7 4.41 -1.52 11.17
N THR A 8 5.42 -0.91 10.53
CA THR A 8 5.24 -0.20 9.25
C THR A 8 4.95 -1.17 8.11
N ALA A 9 5.69 -2.27 8.00
CA ALA A 9 5.49 -3.27 6.96
C ALA A 9 4.09 -3.92 7.05
N GLU A 10 3.61 -4.20 8.26
CA GLU A 10 2.27 -4.76 8.47
C GLU A 10 1.16 -3.80 8.02
N GLY A 11 1.32 -2.50 8.29
CA GLY A 11 0.40 -1.45 7.83
C GLY A 11 0.31 -1.36 6.31
N ILE A 12 1.47 -1.36 5.63
CA ILE A 12 1.53 -1.33 4.16
C ILE A 12 0.86 -2.57 3.58
N ILE A 13 1.13 -3.76 4.12
CA ILE A 13 0.51 -5.02 3.67
C ILE A 13 -1.02 -5.00 3.83
N GLN A 14 -1.54 -4.48 4.93
CA GLN A 14 -2.99 -4.35 5.14
C GLN A 14 -3.64 -3.38 4.15
N SER A 15 -3.06 -2.19 3.95
CA SER A 15 -3.57 -1.21 2.98
C SER A 15 -3.55 -1.76 1.57
N LEU A 16 -2.45 -2.40 1.17
CA LEU A 16 -2.31 -3.09 -0.10
C LEU A 16 -3.41 -4.14 -0.28
N GLY A 17 -3.61 -5.03 0.70
CA GLY A 17 -4.66 -6.05 0.64
C GLY A 17 -6.07 -5.49 0.47
N SER A 18 -6.37 -4.35 1.10
CA SER A 18 -7.67 -3.67 0.99
C SER A 18 -7.90 -3.06 -0.39
N LEU A 19 -6.89 -2.37 -0.95
CA LEU A 19 -6.94 -1.81 -2.30
C LEU A 19 -7.14 -2.90 -3.36
N ALA A 20 -6.43 -4.02 -3.22
CA ALA A 20 -6.53 -5.15 -4.14
C ALA A 20 -7.96 -5.71 -4.20
N LEU A 21 -8.60 -5.89 -3.05
CA LEU A 21 -9.98 -6.37 -2.95
C LEU A 21 -11.00 -5.41 -3.59
N GLN A 22 -10.63 -4.14 -3.77
CA GLN A 22 -11.49 -3.13 -4.38
C GLN A 22 -11.53 -3.20 -5.92
N GLU A 23 -10.55 -3.82 -6.59
CA GLU A 23 -10.53 -4.01 -8.06
C GLU A 23 -10.28 -5.47 -8.49
N ILE A 24 -11.34 -6.15 -8.91
CA ILE A 24 -11.37 -7.61 -9.15
C ILE A 24 -10.47 -8.08 -10.32
N GLY A 25 -9.93 -7.17 -11.15
CA GLY A 25 -8.97 -7.48 -12.22
C GLY A 25 -7.49 -7.29 -11.87
N LEU A 26 -7.18 -6.41 -10.90
CA LEU A 26 -5.82 -6.13 -10.41
C LEU A 26 -5.32 -7.19 -9.42
N LEU A 27 -6.25 -7.91 -8.76
CA LEU A 27 -6.00 -8.87 -7.70
C LEU A 27 -4.90 -9.91 -7.97
N ARG A 28 -4.74 -10.38 -9.22
CA ARG A 28 -3.77 -11.45 -9.52
C ARG A 28 -2.34 -10.92 -9.58
N GLY A 29 -2.09 -9.91 -10.40
CA GLY A 29 -0.76 -9.27 -10.50
C GLY A 29 -0.35 -8.69 -9.14
N PHE A 30 -1.30 -8.05 -8.46
CA PHE A 30 -1.08 -7.49 -7.14
C PHE A 30 -0.78 -8.55 -6.07
N LYS A 31 -1.46 -9.70 -6.09
CA LYS A 31 -1.19 -10.79 -5.15
C LYS A 31 0.17 -11.43 -5.39
N ASP A 32 0.58 -11.55 -6.65
CA ASP A 32 1.90 -12.06 -7.03
C ASP A 32 3.01 -11.07 -6.60
N GLU A 33 2.80 -9.77 -6.81
CA GLU A 33 3.69 -8.70 -6.34
C GLU A 33 3.79 -8.64 -4.82
N LEU A 34 2.67 -8.74 -4.11
CA LEU A 34 2.63 -8.78 -2.64
C LEU A 34 3.32 -10.03 -2.09
N GLN A 35 3.16 -11.18 -2.75
CA GLN A 35 3.84 -12.41 -2.37
C GLN A 35 5.35 -12.32 -2.63
N GLN A 36 5.79 -11.68 -3.72
CA GLN A 36 7.21 -11.39 -3.95
C GLN A 36 7.77 -10.47 -2.87
N LEU A 37 7.07 -9.38 -2.55
CA LEU A 37 7.48 -8.46 -1.49
C LEU A 37 7.61 -9.19 -0.15
N ARG A 38 6.64 -10.03 0.20
CA ARG A 38 6.68 -10.85 1.41
C ARG A 38 7.90 -11.77 1.44
N ASN A 39 8.18 -12.46 0.33
CA ASN A 39 9.33 -13.35 0.24
C ASN A 39 10.65 -12.58 0.40
N THR A 40 10.78 -11.42 -0.25
CA THR A 40 11.94 -10.53 -0.11
C THR A 40 12.13 -10.10 1.34
N VAL A 41 11.07 -9.64 2.00
CA VAL A 41 11.11 -9.24 3.42
C VAL A 41 11.50 -10.41 4.34
N SER A 42 11.01 -11.63 4.08
CA SER A 42 11.43 -12.81 4.85
C SER A 42 12.90 -13.17 4.63
N THR A 43 13.41 -13.09 3.39
CA THR A 43 14.84 -13.30 3.11
C THR A 43 15.71 -12.29 3.85
N ILE A 44 15.27 -11.04 3.86
CA ILE A 44 15.92 -9.94 4.59
C ILE A 44 15.99 -10.24 6.09
N GLN A 45 14.87 -10.67 6.68
CA GLN A 45 14.82 -11.00 8.11
C GLN A 45 15.78 -12.14 8.46
N ALA A 46 15.87 -13.17 7.61
CA ALA A 46 16.83 -14.27 7.79
C ALA A 46 18.28 -13.78 7.71
N MET A 47 18.62 -12.94 6.72
CA MET A 47 19.96 -12.36 6.58
C MET A 47 20.32 -11.45 7.76
N LEU A 48 19.35 -10.71 8.31
CA LEU A 48 19.55 -9.87 9.49
C LEU A 48 19.76 -10.72 10.75
N LEU A 49 19.03 -11.82 10.92
CA LEU A 49 19.25 -12.77 12.00
C LEU A 49 20.66 -13.38 11.93
N ASP A 50 21.08 -13.83 10.74
CA ASP A 50 22.41 -14.40 10.50
C ASP A 50 23.53 -13.35 10.73
N ALA A 51 23.28 -12.09 10.37
CA ALA A 51 24.22 -10.98 10.58
C ALA A 51 24.28 -10.52 12.05
N GLU A 52 23.19 -10.68 12.80
CA GLU A 52 23.11 -10.38 14.23
C GLU A 52 23.82 -11.46 15.06
N GLU A 53 23.74 -12.74 14.65
CA GLU A 53 24.54 -13.84 15.23
C GLU A 53 26.06 -13.71 14.97
N GLN A 54 26.48 -13.06 13.86
CA GLN A 54 27.91 -12.90 13.52
C GLN A 54 28.59 -11.63 14.04
N GLN A 55 27.94 -10.87 14.92
CA GLN A 55 28.45 -9.65 15.56
C GLN A 55 28.83 -8.50 14.61
N ALA A 56 27.89 -7.55 14.54
CA ALA A 56 28.05 -6.09 14.62
C ALA A 56 29.00 -5.35 13.63
N GLN A 57 28.39 -4.44 12.86
CA GLN A 57 28.99 -3.33 12.09
C GLN A 57 29.35 -3.59 10.63
N ASN A 58 28.53 -4.33 9.88
CA ASN A 58 28.61 -4.18 8.44
C ASN A 58 27.88 -2.88 8.02
N LEU A 59 28.64 -1.83 7.72
CA LEU A 59 28.12 -0.58 7.17
C LEU A 59 27.20 -0.83 5.96
N ALA A 60 27.43 -1.91 5.21
CA ALA A 60 26.56 -2.34 4.13
C ALA A 60 25.15 -2.73 4.60
N VAL A 61 25.01 -3.39 5.76
CA VAL A 61 23.71 -3.74 6.33
C VAL A 61 22.98 -2.48 6.80
N LYS A 62 23.69 -1.53 7.40
CA LYS A 62 23.10 -0.24 7.81
C LYS A 62 22.65 0.60 6.61
N ASP A 63 23.49 0.71 5.58
CA ASP A 63 23.17 1.39 4.32
C ASP A 63 21.98 0.74 3.61
N TRP A 64 21.97 -0.58 3.55
CA TRP A 64 20.88 -1.34 2.93
C TRP A 64 19.56 -1.21 3.72
N LEU A 65 19.59 -1.23 5.05
CA LEU A 65 18.42 -0.98 5.90
C LEU A 65 17.86 0.44 5.73
N GLN A 66 18.74 1.44 5.56
CA GLN A 66 18.30 2.81 5.31
C GLN A 66 17.59 2.90 3.97
N LYS A 67 18.16 2.31 2.91
CA LYS A 67 17.52 2.25 1.57
C LYS A 67 16.18 1.53 1.60
N LEU A 68 16.07 0.44 2.36
CA LEU A 68 14.79 -0.26 2.53
C LEU A 68 13.75 0.64 3.20
N LYS A 69 14.15 1.34 4.27
CA LYS A 69 13.28 2.28 4.99
C LYS A 69 12.78 3.39 4.07
N ASP A 70 13.68 3.98 3.27
CA ASP A 70 13.32 5.03 2.32
C ASP A 70 12.32 4.51 1.28
N ALA A 71 12.57 3.32 0.70
CA ALA A 71 11.65 2.70 -0.26
C ALA A 71 10.27 2.36 0.34
N MET A 72 10.19 2.04 1.64
CA MET A 72 8.90 1.82 2.31
C MET A 72 8.11 3.11 2.48
N TYR A 73 8.78 4.24 2.77
CA TYR A 73 8.10 5.54 2.82
C TYR A 73 7.62 5.99 1.45
N ASP A 74 8.45 5.82 0.41
CA ASP A 74 8.03 6.14 -0.97
C ASP A 74 6.78 5.33 -1.37
N ALA A 75 6.69 4.06 -0.94
CA ALA A 75 5.52 3.23 -1.17
C ALA A 75 4.28 3.69 -0.37
N ASP A 76 4.46 4.10 0.89
CA ASP A 76 3.39 4.62 1.75
C ASP A 76 2.79 5.92 1.17
N ASP A 77 3.65 6.87 0.79
CA ASP A 77 3.25 8.14 0.16
C ASP A 77 2.47 7.90 -1.16
N LEU A 78 2.92 6.95 -1.98
CA LEU A 78 2.24 6.59 -3.22
C LEU A 78 0.85 5.98 -2.97
N LEU A 79 0.72 5.15 -1.91
CA LEU A 79 -0.55 4.53 -1.54
C LEU A 79 -1.55 5.54 -0.99
N ASP A 80 -1.08 6.53 -0.24
CA ASP A 80 -1.91 7.64 0.26
C ASP A 80 -2.43 8.51 -0.88
N ASP A 81 -1.58 8.84 -1.87
CA ASP A 81 -2.02 9.58 -3.06
C ASP A 81 -3.05 8.76 -3.87
N PHE A 82 -2.80 7.48 -4.09
CA PHE A 82 -3.74 6.61 -4.80
C PHE A 82 -5.09 6.49 -4.07
N SER A 83 -5.08 6.31 -2.76
CA SER A 83 -6.29 6.27 -1.92
C SER A 83 -7.08 7.58 -2.02
N THR A 84 -6.38 8.71 -1.99
CA THR A 84 -6.97 10.05 -2.16
C THR A 84 -7.62 10.20 -3.54
N GLN A 85 -6.95 9.75 -4.59
CA GLN A 85 -7.49 9.78 -5.95
C GLN A 85 -8.73 8.89 -6.11
N LEU A 86 -8.74 7.69 -5.52
CA LEU A 86 -9.89 6.80 -5.51
C LEU A 86 -11.10 7.45 -4.82
N LEU A 87 -10.90 8.00 -3.61
CA LEU A 87 -11.95 8.70 -2.87
C LEU A 87 -12.51 9.88 -3.66
N ARG A 88 -11.64 10.70 -4.27
CA ARG A 88 -12.05 11.81 -5.13
C ARG A 88 -12.94 11.34 -6.29
N ARG A 89 -12.58 10.22 -6.92
CA ARG A 89 -13.34 9.64 -8.03
C ARG A 89 -14.72 9.15 -7.57
N GLN A 90 -14.83 8.56 -6.38
CA GLN A 90 -16.10 8.15 -5.79
C GLN A 90 -17.01 9.35 -5.46
N VAL A 91 -16.45 10.41 -4.88
CA VAL A 91 -17.20 11.65 -4.58
C VAL A 91 -17.74 12.26 -5.87
N MET A 92 -16.90 12.44 -6.89
CA MET A 92 -17.34 12.97 -8.19
C MET A 92 -18.41 12.10 -8.86
N ALA A 93 -18.31 10.77 -8.73
CA ALA A 93 -19.33 9.86 -9.24
C ALA A 93 -20.66 9.98 -8.47
N ARG A 94 -20.61 10.23 -7.15
CA ARG A 94 -21.80 10.52 -6.33
C ARG A 94 -22.44 11.85 -6.71
N ASP A 95 -21.65 12.92 -6.82
CA ASP A 95 -22.16 14.25 -7.18
C ASP A 95 -22.81 14.24 -8.57
N LYS A 96 -22.20 13.55 -9.54
CA LYS A 96 -22.79 13.33 -10.88
C LYS A 96 -24.10 12.55 -10.84
N LYS A 97 -24.29 11.63 -9.89
CA LYS A 97 -25.56 10.90 -9.73
C LYS A 97 -26.65 11.80 -9.16
N MET A 98 -26.32 12.60 -8.12
CA MET A 98 -27.26 13.54 -7.50
C MET A 98 -27.73 14.63 -8.49
N ALA A 99 -26.82 15.17 -9.31
CA ALA A 99 -27.17 16.16 -10.34
C ALA A 99 -28.09 15.62 -11.45
N LYS A 100 -28.13 14.29 -11.67
CA LYS A 100 -29.01 13.65 -12.65
C LYS A 100 -30.39 13.31 -12.07
N GLU A 101 -30.50 13.06 -10.75
CA GLU A 101 -31.79 12.83 -10.08
C GLU A 101 -32.62 14.11 -9.96
N ASP A 102 -31.99 15.25 -9.71
CA ASP A 102 -32.68 16.54 -9.59
C ASP A 102 -33.32 16.99 -10.94
N GLN A 103 -32.68 16.67 -12.07
CA GLN A 103 -33.22 16.91 -13.41
C GLN A 103 -34.32 15.91 -13.82
N GLY A 104 -34.33 14.70 -13.26
CA GLY A 104 -35.35 13.67 -13.54
C GLY A 104 -36.66 13.88 -12.78
N ASN A 105 -36.64 14.60 -11.65
CA ASN A 105 -37.82 14.85 -10.83
C ASN A 105 -38.66 16.05 -11.31
N GLN A 106 -38.06 16.99 -12.06
CA GLN A 106 -38.76 18.17 -12.61
C GLN A 106 -39.65 17.86 -13.84
N GLY A 107 -39.56 16.65 -14.41
CA GLY A 107 -40.38 16.24 -15.56
C GLY A 107 -41.66 15.46 -15.22
N LYS A 108 -41.96 15.21 -13.94
CA LYS A 108 -43.09 14.35 -13.50
C LYS A 108 -44.24 15.09 -12.82
N THR A 109 -44.16 16.41 -12.64
CA THR A 109 -45.20 17.23 -11.99
C THR A 109 -46.01 18.10 -12.95
N GLY A 110 -46.04 17.76 -14.24
CA GLY A 110 -46.87 18.43 -15.25
C GLY A 110 -48.06 17.59 -15.68
#